data_AF-A0A9D5KB72-F1
#
_entry.id   AF-A0A9D5KB72-F1
#
_cell.length_a   1.000
_cell.length_b   1.000
_cell.length_c   1.000
_cell.angle_alpha   90.00
_cell.angle_beta   90.00
_cell.angle_gamma   90.00
#
_symmetry.space_group_name_H-M   'P 1'
#
loop_
_entity.id
_entity.type
_entity.pdbx_description
1 polymer ?
#
loop_
_entity_poly.entity_id
_entity_poly.type
_entity_poly.pdbx_seq_one_letter_code
_entity_poly.pdbx_strand_id
1 'polypeptide(L)'
;MVKSDALEMKLAERYVPIFQEMMGMNQKQARKSFRQLYEKAKKDAEKEKTTDLPVNLGDLLLQREVNDKKVKKVLDKKRKEGVTDDDIKWWWNMSDIARRLMVKVDEVFIYTLYLKFTKEEGLSPEEANRKVRMNRPIFGNPDDARFARGKDRPLPDELRNRVNAFFIAEAAKDPEGFKKAAKACSSFNAFVRKQIKAGNL
;
A
#
# COMPACT_ATOMS: atom_id res chain seq x y z
N MET A 1 -20.02 10.62 -12.37
CA MET A 1 -18.69 11.19 -12.64
C MET A 1 -18.38 12.20 -11.55
N VAL A 2 -17.43 11.94 -10.66
CA VAL A 2 -17.01 12.96 -9.66
C VAL A 2 -16.18 13.99 -10.42
N LYS A 3 -16.55 15.27 -10.38
CA LYS A 3 -15.74 16.34 -10.99
C LYS A 3 -14.31 16.27 -10.44
N SER A 4 -13.30 16.44 -11.30
CA SER A 4 -11.87 16.37 -10.93
C SER A 4 -11.56 17.13 -9.63
N ASP A 5 -12.15 18.31 -9.47
CA ASP A 5 -11.95 19.18 -8.31
C ASP A 5 -12.54 18.61 -7.01
N ALA A 6 -13.67 17.91 -7.09
CA ALA A 6 -14.29 17.27 -5.93
C ALA A 6 -13.50 16.04 -5.44
N LEU A 7 -12.88 15.30 -6.37
CA LEU A 7 -11.99 14.19 -6.01
C LEU A 7 -10.70 14.73 -5.36
N GLU A 8 -10.10 15.77 -5.94
CA GLU A 8 -8.91 16.41 -5.37
C GLU A 8 -9.17 16.90 -3.94
N MET A 9 -10.28 17.64 -3.72
CA MET A 9 -10.65 18.14 -2.39
C MET A 9 -10.80 17.01 -1.37
N LYS A 10 -11.53 15.94 -1.72
CA LYS A 10 -11.73 14.77 -0.84
C LYS A 10 -10.40 14.08 -0.50
N LEU A 11 -9.48 13.98 -1.47
CA LEU A 11 -8.17 13.40 -1.23
C LEU A 11 -7.29 14.35 -0.40
N ALA A 12 -7.39 15.66 -0.60
CA ALA A 12 -6.66 16.65 0.18
C ALA A 12 -7.05 16.59 1.66
N GLU A 13 -8.36 16.53 1.95
CA GLU A 13 -8.90 16.37 3.31
C GLU A 13 -8.35 15.13 4.01
N ARG A 14 -8.10 14.06 3.27
CA ARG A 14 -7.55 12.81 3.81
C ARG A 14 -6.03 12.86 4.00
N TYR A 15 -5.28 13.32 2.99
CA TYR A 15 -3.82 13.15 2.96
C TYR A 15 -3.03 14.33 3.54
N VAL A 16 -3.59 15.55 3.54
CA VAL A 16 -2.92 16.70 4.16
C VAL A 16 -2.67 16.47 5.66
N PRO A 17 -3.67 16.04 6.47
CA PRO A 17 -3.43 15.73 7.88
C PRO A 17 -2.37 14.65 8.09
N ILE A 18 -2.37 13.59 7.26
CA ILE A 18 -1.38 12.51 7.32
C ILE A 18 0.05 13.05 7.14
N PHE A 19 0.28 13.99 6.22
CA PHE A 19 1.61 14.59 6.08
C PHE A 19 2.01 15.45 7.27
N GLN A 20 1.06 16.11 7.92
CA GLN A 20 1.35 16.89 9.12
C GLN A 20 1.70 15.98 10.29
N GLU A 21 0.86 14.98 10.57
CA GLU A 21 1.00 14.08 11.72
C GLU A 21 2.21 13.15 11.59
N MET A 22 2.40 12.55 10.42
CA MET A 22 3.37 11.48 10.24
C MET A 22 4.73 11.98 9.71
N MET A 23 4.77 13.14 9.05
CA MET A 23 6.01 13.72 8.52
C MET A 23 6.39 15.06 9.16
N GLY A 24 5.64 15.54 10.15
CA GLY A 24 5.93 16.80 10.85
C GLY A 24 5.85 18.04 9.95
N MET A 25 5.19 17.95 8.79
CA MET A 25 5.08 19.06 7.86
C MET A 25 4.13 20.12 8.41
N ASN A 26 4.45 21.40 8.21
CA ASN A 26 3.46 22.45 8.45
C ASN A 26 2.37 22.43 7.35
N GLN A 27 1.25 23.13 7.60
CA GLN A 27 0.10 23.13 6.69
C GLN A 27 0.43 23.51 5.24
N LYS A 28 1.33 24.50 5.05
CA LYS A 28 1.75 24.96 3.72
C LYS A 28 2.58 23.90 3.00
N GLN A 29 3.51 23.26 3.71
CA GLN A 29 4.32 22.16 3.18
C GLN A 29 3.43 20.95 2.84
N ALA A 30 2.56 20.53 3.74
CA ALA A 30 1.67 19.39 3.56
C ALA A 30 0.75 19.57 2.33
N ARG A 31 0.13 20.75 2.17
CA ARG A 31 -0.69 21.08 0.99
C ARG A 31 0.13 21.10 -0.31
N LYS A 32 1.36 21.62 -0.27
CA LYS A 32 2.25 21.63 -1.44
C LYS A 32 2.64 20.21 -1.85
N SER A 33 3.05 19.38 -0.88
CA SER A 33 3.41 17.97 -1.10
C SER A 33 2.23 17.17 -1.66
N PHE A 34 1.03 17.35 -1.08
CA PHE A 34 -0.20 16.77 -1.60
C PHE A 34 -0.43 17.11 -3.07
N ARG A 35 -0.44 18.41 -3.42
CA ARG A 35 -0.67 18.84 -4.81
C ARG A 35 0.34 18.25 -5.78
N GLN A 36 1.62 18.23 -5.41
CA GLN A 36 2.66 17.64 -6.26
C GLN A 36 2.44 16.16 -6.52
N LEU A 37 2.07 15.39 -5.49
CA LEU A 37 1.81 13.96 -5.61
C LEU A 37 0.51 13.68 -6.38
N TYR A 38 -0.53 14.48 -6.15
CA TYR A 38 -1.81 14.39 -6.85
C TYR A 38 -1.63 14.66 -8.35
N GLU A 39 -0.95 15.76 -8.72
CA GLU A 39 -0.66 16.09 -10.12
C GLU A 39 0.16 15.00 -10.80
N LYS A 40 1.13 14.40 -10.10
CA LYS A 40 1.89 13.27 -10.64
C LYS A 40 0.98 12.05 -10.85
N ALA A 41 0.13 11.71 -9.88
CA ALA A 41 -0.81 10.60 -10.00
C ALA A 41 -1.80 10.80 -11.16
N LYS A 42 -2.29 12.03 -11.34
CA LYS A 42 -3.17 12.41 -12.45
C LYS A 42 -2.48 12.26 -13.80
N LYS A 43 -1.27 12.82 -13.96
CA LYS A 43 -0.48 12.70 -15.21
C LYS A 43 -0.17 11.25 -15.56
N ASP A 44 0.17 10.42 -14.56
CA ASP A 44 0.41 9.00 -14.77
C ASP A 44 -0.88 8.29 -15.25
N ALA A 45 -2.03 8.61 -14.66
CA ALA A 45 -3.32 8.04 -15.07
C ALA A 45 -3.74 8.49 -16.49
N GLU A 46 -3.51 9.76 -16.84
CA GLU A 46 -3.76 10.30 -18.19
C GLU A 46 -2.88 9.61 -19.24
N LYS A 47 -1.58 9.48 -18.95
CA LYS A 47 -0.62 8.80 -19.84
C LYS A 47 -1.03 7.35 -20.12
N GLU A 48 -1.56 6.66 -19.10
CA GLU A 48 -2.01 5.27 -19.22
C GLU A 48 -3.49 5.15 -19.66
N LYS A 49 -4.19 6.28 -19.89
CA LYS A 49 -5.60 6.33 -20.26
C LYS A 49 -6.52 5.59 -19.27
N THR A 50 -6.27 5.80 -17.98
CA THR A 50 -6.97 5.15 -16.85
C THR A 50 -7.79 6.13 -16.00
N THR A 51 -7.91 7.38 -16.43
CA THR A 51 -8.70 8.44 -15.75
C THR A 51 -10.17 8.09 -15.64
N ASP A 52 -10.72 7.41 -16.64
CA ASP A 52 -12.15 7.15 -16.78
C ASP A 52 -12.54 5.69 -16.49
N LEU A 53 -11.74 5.00 -15.67
CA LEU A 53 -12.08 3.66 -15.23
C LEU A 53 -13.39 3.66 -14.41
N PRO A 54 -14.22 2.60 -14.52
CA PRO A 54 -15.46 2.50 -13.77
C PRO A 54 -15.24 2.57 -12.26
N VAL A 55 -16.11 3.26 -11.53
CA VAL A 55 -16.03 3.40 -10.06
C VAL A 55 -16.33 2.08 -9.32
N ASN A 56 -16.91 1.10 -10.00
CA ASN A 56 -17.20 -0.24 -9.51
C ASN A 56 -16.32 -1.31 -10.21
N LEU A 57 -15.11 -0.92 -10.63
CA LEU A 57 -14.23 -1.82 -11.39
C LEU A 57 -13.93 -3.13 -10.64
N GLY A 58 -13.83 -3.12 -9.31
CA GLY A 58 -13.68 -4.34 -8.52
C GLY A 58 -14.84 -5.31 -8.69
N ASP A 59 -16.09 -4.82 -8.64
CA ASP A 59 -17.27 -5.65 -8.89
C ASP A 59 -17.29 -6.19 -10.32
N LEU A 60 -16.93 -5.35 -11.30
CA LEU A 60 -16.84 -5.76 -12.70
C LEU A 60 -15.76 -6.83 -12.93
N LEU A 61 -14.61 -6.73 -12.25
CA LEU A 61 -13.54 -7.73 -12.31
C LEU A 61 -14.02 -9.08 -11.76
N LEU A 62 -14.70 -9.07 -10.60
CA LEU A 62 -15.26 -10.29 -10.01
C LEU A 62 -16.34 -10.93 -10.88
N GLN A 63 -17.21 -10.12 -11.49
CA GLN A 63 -18.20 -10.63 -12.45
C GLN A 63 -17.55 -11.23 -13.70
N ARG A 64 -16.53 -10.57 -14.24
CA ARG A 64 -15.81 -11.03 -15.44
C ARG A 64 -14.99 -12.29 -15.19
N GLU A 65 -14.53 -12.51 -13.97
CA GLU A 65 -13.75 -13.69 -13.61
C GLU A 65 -14.39 -15.02 -14.05
N VAL A 66 -15.71 -15.11 -14.03
CA VAL A 66 -16.46 -16.31 -14.44
C VAL A 66 -16.17 -16.70 -15.89
N ASN A 67 -16.00 -15.71 -16.78
CA ASN A 67 -15.95 -15.92 -18.22
C ASN A 67 -14.63 -15.44 -18.87
N ASP A 68 -13.82 -14.64 -18.17
CA ASP A 68 -12.55 -14.09 -18.66
C ASP A 68 -11.36 -14.80 -17.99
N LYS A 69 -10.72 -15.70 -18.75
CA LYS A 69 -9.54 -16.47 -18.30
C LYS A 69 -8.36 -15.58 -17.89
N LYS A 70 -8.21 -14.38 -18.47
CA LYS A 70 -7.13 -13.46 -18.11
C LYS A 70 -7.41 -12.83 -16.75
N VAL A 71 -8.63 -12.34 -16.54
CA VAL A 71 -9.06 -11.80 -15.24
C VAL A 71 -8.94 -12.87 -14.16
N LYS A 72 -9.47 -14.07 -14.42
CA LYS A 72 -9.35 -15.21 -13.51
C LYS A 72 -7.89 -15.51 -13.13
N LYS A 73 -7.00 -15.59 -14.12
CA LYS A 73 -5.57 -15.85 -13.87
C LYS A 73 -4.92 -14.77 -13.00
N VAL A 74 -5.28 -13.50 -13.18
CA VAL A 74 -4.77 -12.40 -12.35
C VAL A 74 -5.32 -12.50 -10.93
N LEU A 75 -6.63 -12.72 -10.75
CA LEU A 75 -7.24 -12.82 -9.43
C LEU A 75 -6.78 -14.07 -8.67
N ASP A 76 -6.66 -15.23 -9.32
CA ASP A 76 -6.14 -16.46 -8.71
C ASP A 76 -4.72 -16.25 -8.14
N LYS A 77 -3.86 -15.47 -8.83
CA LYS A 77 -2.54 -15.12 -8.29
C LYS A 77 -2.63 -14.27 -7.02
N LYS A 78 -3.57 -13.32 -6.98
CA LYS A 78 -3.81 -12.47 -5.82
C LYS A 78 -4.37 -13.28 -4.65
N ARG A 79 -5.33 -14.18 -4.90
CA ARG A 79 -5.92 -15.06 -3.89
C ARG A 79 -4.91 -16.03 -3.27
N LYS A 80 -3.88 -16.47 -4.02
CA LYS A 80 -2.75 -17.24 -3.46
C LYS A 80 -1.95 -16.48 -2.39
N GLU A 81 -2.00 -15.16 -2.40
CA GLU A 81 -1.39 -14.30 -1.38
C GLU A 81 -2.37 -13.96 -0.24
N GLY A 82 -3.59 -14.51 -0.26
CA GLY A 82 -4.62 -14.31 0.76
C GLY A 82 -5.62 -13.20 0.47
N VAL A 83 -5.58 -12.58 -0.72
CA VAL A 83 -6.55 -11.54 -1.13
C VAL A 83 -7.96 -12.13 -1.20
N THR A 84 -8.93 -11.43 -0.62
CA THR A 84 -10.36 -11.75 -0.66
C THR A 84 -11.08 -10.89 -1.69
N ASP A 85 -12.34 -11.22 -1.99
CA ASP A 85 -13.18 -10.43 -2.89
C ASP A 85 -13.45 -9.02 -2.33
N ASP A 86 -13.53 -8.87 -1.01
CA ASP A 86 -13.70 -7.57 -0.36
C ASP A 86 -12.44 -6.70 -0.47
N ASP A 87 -11.25 -7.30 -0.40
CA ASP A 87 -9.99 -6.59 -0.68
C ASP A 87 -9.93 -6.11 -2.14
N ILE A 88 -10.38 -6.95 -3.08
CA ILE A 88 -10.47 -6.62 -4.51
C ILE A 88 -11.41 -5.44 -4.71
N LYS A 89 -12.63 -5.50 -4.14
CA LYS A 89 -13.61 -4.40 -4.21
C LYS A 89 -13.06 -3.13 -3.57
N TRP A 90 -12.50 -3.21 -2.37
CA TRP A 90 -11.95 -2.06 -1.67
C TRP A 90 -10.89 -1.35 -2.52
N TRP A 91 -9.96 -2.09 -3.10
CA TRP A 91 -8.89 -1.51 -3.91
C TRP A 91 -9.42 -0.99 -5.25
N TRP A 92 -10.07 -1.85 -6.03
CA TRP A 92 -10.40 -1.53 -7.42
C TRP A 92 -11.64 -0.64 -7.59
N ASN A 93 -12.47 -0.46 -6.56
CA ASN A 93 -13.55 0.54 -6.58
C ASN A 93 -13.07 1.95 -6.20
N MET A 94 -11.81 2.10 -5.77
CA MET A 94 -11.19 3.42 -5.70
C MET A 94 -10.80 3.90 -7.10
N SER A 95 -10.92 5.21 -7.34
CA SER A 95 -10.40 5.81 -8.57
C SER A 95 -8.91 5.52 -8.73
N ASP A 96 -8.45 5.41 -9.97
CA ASP A 96 -7.05 5.10 -10.25
C ASP A 96 -6.09 6.15 -9.66
N ILE A 97 -6.48 7.42 -9.72
CA ILE A 97 -5.75 8.53 -9.10
C ILE A 97 -5.63 8.33 -7.58
N ALA A 98 -6.70 7.91 -6.90
CA ALA A 98 -6.66 7.67 -5.46
C ALA A 98 -5.73 6.49 -5.10
N ARG A 99 -5.78 5.40 -5.88
CA ARG A 99 -4.85 4.26 -5.72
C ARG A 99 -3.40 4.68 -5.91
N ARG A 100 -3.09 5.41 -7.00
CA ARG A 100 -1.74 5.91 -7.27
C ARG A 100 -1.25 6.86 -6.19
N LEU A 101 -2.10 7.76 -5.71
CA LEU A 101 -1.74 8.67 -4.63
C LEU A 101 -1.38 7.89 -3.36
N MET A 102 -2.17 6.87 -3.00
CA MET A 102 -1.87 6.01 -1.86
C MET A 102 -0.49 5.34 -1.99
N VAL A 103 -0.18 4.77 -3.16
CA VAL A 103 1.12 4.15 -3.43
C VAL A 103 2.25 5.18 -3.31
N LYS A 104 2.12 6.36 -3.90
CA LYS A 104 3.15 7.40 -3.86
C LYS A 104 3.40 7.93 -2.45
N VAL A 105 2.34 8.12 -1.66
CA VAL A 105 2.46 8.49 -0.24
C VAL A 105 3.26 7.43 0.51
N ASP A 106 2.95 6.16 0.25
CA ASP A 106 3.63 5.02 0.86
C ASP A 106 5.13 4.98 0.51
N GLU A 107 5.47 5.22 -0.77
CA GLU A 107 6.84 5.33 -1.26
C GLU A 107 7.62 6.47 -0.55
N VAL A 108 6.99 7.63 -0.35
CA VAL A 108 7.62 8.74 0.40
C VAL A 108 7.91 8.30 1.83
N PHE A 109 6.98 7.63 2.51
CA PHE A 109 7.24 7.12 3.86
C PHE A 109 8.36 6.08 3.90
N ILE A 110 8.40 5.16 2.94
CA ILE A 110 9.48 4.16 2.82
C ILE A 110 10.83 4.88 2.68
N TYR A 111 10.91 5.87 1.80
CA TYR A 111 12.13 6.61 1.55
C TYR A 111 12.55 7.46 2.76
N THR A 112 11.62 8.10 3.46
CA THR A 112 11.90 8.85 4.69
C THR A 112 12.48 7.95 5.78
N LEU A 113 11.94 6.73 5.97
CA LEU A 113 12.52 5.76 6.91
C LEU A 113 13.92 5.32 6.51
N TYR A 114 14.15 5.07 5.22
CA TYR A 114 15.47 4.75 4.70
C TYR A 114 16.48 5.90 4.97
N LEU A 115 16.07 7.15 4.71
CA LEU A 115 16.90 8.32 4.98
C LEU A 115 17.21 8.47 6.48
N LYS A 116 16.23 8.24 7.35
CA LYS A 116 16.45 8.22 8.80
C LYS A 116 17.52 7.20 9.18
N PHE A 117 17.39 5.95 8.73
CA PHE A 117 18.34 4.89 9.06
C PHE A 117 19.75 5.14 8.52
N THR A 118 19.88 5.72 7.34
CA THR A 118 21.19 6.00 6.75
C THR A 118 21.83 7.27 7.29
N LYS A 119 21.07 8.37 7.45
CA LYS A 119 21.60 9.69 7.82
C LYS A 119 21.65 9.94 9.31
N GLU A 120 20.69 9.46 10.08
CA GLU A 120 20.61 9.72 11.52
C GLU A 120 21.21 8.56 12.32
N GLU A 121 20.99 7.32 11.88
CA GLU A 121 21.49 6.12 12.58
C GLU A 121 22.79 5.55 11.98
N GLY A 122 23.27 6.10 10.86
CA GLY A 122 24.55 5.73 10.25
C GLY A 122 24.61 4.32 9.65
N LEU A 123 23.46 3.68 9.38
CA LEU A 123 23.43 2.34 8.80
C LEU A 123 23.86 2.35 7.33
N SER A 124 24.42 1.24 6.86
CA SER A 124 24.67 1.06 5.42
C SER A 124 23.36 1.04 4.62
N PRO A 125 23.39 1.32 3.31
CA PRO A 125 22.23 1.17 2.42
C PRO A 125 21.53 -0.20 2.55
N GLU A 126 22.30 -1.29 2.65
CA GLU A 126 21.79 -2.65 2.78
C GLU A 126 21.11 -2.87 4.14
N GLU A 127 21.73 -2.40 5.21
CA GLU A 127 21.20 -2.50 6.57
C GLU A 127 19.93 -1.67 6.75
N ALA A 128 19.92 -0.44 6.23
CA ALA A 128 18.76 0.44 6.22
C ALA A 128 17.59 -0.21 5.44
N ASN A 129 17.84 -0.75 4.25
CA ASN A 129 16.83 -1.46 3.47
C ASN A 129 16.28 -2.68 4.20
N ARG A 130 17.16 -3.49 4.83
CA ARG A 130 16.73 -4.62 5.67
C ARG A 130 15.86 -4.12 6.83
N LYS A 131 16.27 -3.06 7.51
CA LYS A 131 15.53 -2.47 8.64
C LYS A 131 14.16 -1.92 8.23
N VAL A 132 14.06 -1.28 7.07
CA VAL A 132 12.76 -0.88 6.48
C VAL A 132 11.85 -2.10 6.29
N ARG A 133 12.34 -3.17 5.66
CA ARG A 133 11.57 -4.41 5.42
C ARG A 133 11.15 -5.14 6.71
N MET A 134 11.88 -4.94 7.80
CA MET A 134 11.55 -5.49 9.12
C MET A 134 10.52 -4.67 9.89
N ASN A 135 10.40 -3.38 9.59
CA ASN A 135 9.53 -2.47 10.35
C ASN A 135 8.15 -2.28 9.73
N ARG A 136 7.97 -2.61 8.44
CA ARG A 136 6.72 -2.35 7.74
C ARG A 136 6.50 -3.27 6.55
N PRO A 137 5.24 -3.50 6.15
CA PRO A 137 4.95 -4.20 4.91
C PRO A 137 5.41 -3.40 3.69
N ILE A 138 5.80 -4.13 2.64
CA ILE A 138 6.08 -3.62 1.31
C ILE A 138 5.04 -4.19 0.36
N PHE A 139 4.30 -3.31 -0.31
CA PHE A 139 3.25 -3.68 -1.24
C PHE A 139 3.68 -3.49 -2.70
N GLY A 140 3.06 -4.21 -3.62
CA GLY A 140 3.28 -4.13 -5.05
C GLY A 140 2.99 -5.46 -5.76
N ASN A 141 3.76 -5.75 -6.80
CA ASN A 141 3.63 -7.02 -7.54
C ASN A 141 4.24 -8.18 -6.73
N PRO A 142 3.46 -9.19 -6.31
CA PRO A 142 4.00 -10.32 -5.58
C PRO A 142 4.98 -11.14 -6.41
N ASP A 143 4.87 -11.15 -7.75
CA ASP A 143 5.80 -11.85 -8.64
C ASP A 143 7.15 -11.11 -8.80
N ASP A 144 7.30 -9.91 -8.24
CA ASP A 144 8.56 -9.17 -8.27
C ASP A 144 9.60 -9.81 -7.34
N ALA A 145 10.58 -10.46 -7.96
CA ALA A 145 11.70 -11.11 -7.29
C ALA A 145 13.03 -10.33 -7.39
N ARG A 146 13.01 -9.09 -7.90
CA ARG A 146 14.24 -8.31 -8.12
C ARG A 146 15.01 -8.04 -6.83
N PHE A 147 14.29 -7.80 -5.74
CA PHE A 147 14.87 -7.34 -4.47
C PHE A 147 14.47 -8.20 -3.25
N ALA A 148 13.62 -9.21 -3.42
CA ALA A 148 13.23 -10.13 -2.36
C ALA A 148 12.77 -11.47 -2.93
N ARG A 149 12.82 -12.52 -2.10
CA ARG A 149 12.48 -13.89 -2.50
C ARG A 149 11.49 -14.53 -1.52
N GLY A 150 10.81 -15.57 -1.98
CA GLY A 150 9.90 -16.36 -1.16
C GLY A 150 8.85 -15.52 -0.44
N LYS A 151 8.84 -15.59 0.90
CA LYS A 151 7.88 -14.89 1.78
C LYS A 151 8.19 -13.41 1.98
N ASP A 152 9.32 -12.91 1.49
CA ASP A 152 9.73 -11.51 1.63
C ASP A 152 9.36 -10.66 0.41
N ARG A 153 8.84 -11.29 -0.66
CA ARG A 153 8.33 -10.60 -1.85
C ARG A 153 7.22 -9.61 -1.48
N PRO A 154 6.96 -8.58 -2.30
CA PRO A 154 5.87 -7.64 -2.06
C PRO A 154 4.53 -8.33 -1.81
N LEU A 155 3.68 -7.70 -1.01
CA LEU A 155 2.28 -8.09 -0.84
C LEU A 155 1.43 -7.39 -1.92
N PRO A 156 0.34 -7.99 -2.40
CA PRO A 156 -0.60 -7.29 -3.27
C PRO A 156 -1.14 -6.00 -2.64
N ASP A 157 -1.26 -4.91 -3.42
CA ASP A 157 -1.83 -3.63 -2.96
C ASP A 157 -3.26 -3.78 -2.42
N GLU A 158 -4.01 -4.77 -2.90
CA GLU A 158 -5.35 -5.09 -2.44
C GLU A 158 -5.39 -5.38 -0.92
N LEU A 159 -4.30 -5.90 -0.34
CA LEU A 159 -4.23 -6.22 1.09
C LEU A 159 -3.98 -5.00 1.99
N ARG A 160 -3.68 -3.82 1.44
CA ARG A 160 -3.24 -2.64 2.22
C ARG A 160 -4.20 -2.31 3.37
N ASN A 161 -5.50 -2.28 3.12
CA ASN A 161 -6.49 -1.91 4.13
C ASN A 161 -6.50 -2.89 5.30
N ARG A 162 -6.64 -4.18 4.99
CA ARG A 162 -6.77 -5.25 5.98
C ARG A 162 -5.50 -5.41 6.80
N VAL A 163 -4.34 -5.32 6.15
CA VAL A 163 -3.04 -5.36 6.82
C VAL A 163 -2.84 -4.15 7.74
N ASN A 164 -3.18 -2.94 7.29
CA ASN A 164 -3.05 -1.74 8.12
C ASN A 164 -4.01 -1.76 9.31
N ALA A 165 -5.26 -2.19 9.10
CA ALA A 165 -6.25 -2.32 10.18
C ALA A 165 -5.81 -3.35 11.23
N PHE A 166 -5.33 -4.52 10.79
CA PHE A 166 -4.74 -5.53 11.67
C PHE A 166 -3.57 -4.97 12.47
N PHE A 167 -2.63 -4.26 11.81
CA PHE A 167 -1.48 -3.67 12.48
C PHE A 167 -1.89 -2.66 13.56
N ILE A 168 -2.80 -1.74 13.26
CA ILE A 168 -3.28 -0.74 14.22
C ILE A 168 -3.93 -1.43 15.42
N ALA A 169 -4.79 -2.42 15.18
CA ALA A 169 -5.49 -3.13 16.25
C ALA A 169 -4.53 -3.94 17.13
N GLU A 170 -3.60 -4.70 16.56
CA GLU A 170 -2.71 -5.55 17.33
C GLU A 170 -1.61 -4.76 18.04
N ALA A 171 -1.04 -3.74 17.39
CA ALA A 171 -0.05 -2.87 18.02
C ALA A 171 -0.64 -2.08 19.19
N ALA A 172 -1.95 -1.80 19.20
CA ALA A 172 -2.62 -1.16 20.34
C ALA A 172 -2.86 -2.10 21.52
N LYS A 173 -3.03 -3.41 21.28
CA LYS A 173 -3.29 -4.41 22.34
C LYS A 173 -2.02 -4.86 23.04
N ASP A 174 -1.00 -5.26 22.28
CA ASP A 174 0.28 -5.74 22.81
C ASP A 174 1.44 -5.28 21.89
N PRO A 175 1.90 -4.03 22.04
CA PRO A 175 2.94 -3.48 21.17
C PRO A 175 4.24 -4.29 21.18
N GLU A 176 4.68 -4.73 22.36
CA GLU A 176 5.97 -5.42 22.51
C GLU A 176 5.89 -6.88 22.05
N GLY A 177 4.81 -7.60 22.36
CA GLY A 177 4.57 -8.93 21.83
C GLY A 177 4.42 -8.93 20.31
N PHE A 178 3.69 -7.95 19.76
CA PHE A 178 3.56 -7.74 18.32
C PHE A 178 4.93 -7.55 17.65
N LYS A 179 5.74 -6.63 18.19
CA LYS A 179 7.09 -6.34 17.69
C LYS A 179 8.00 -7.56 17.78
N LYS A 180 7.94 -8.33 18.87
CA LYS A 180 8.70 -9.58 19.03
C LYS A 180 8.28 -10.63 18.01
N ALA A 181 6.98 -10.79 17.79
CA ALA A 181 6.43 -11.74 16.83
C ALA A 181 6.81 -11.38 15.37
N ALA A 182 6.77 -10.09 15.02
CA ALA A 182 7.20 -9.59 13.72
C ALA A 182 8.70 -9.80 13.50
N LYS A 183 9.53 -9.51 14.50
CA LYS A 183 11.00 -9.72 14.45
C LYS A 183 11.42 -11.18 14.35
N ALA A 184 10.58 -12.12 14.75
CA ALA A 184 10.83 -13.55 14.58
C ALA A 184 10.66 -14.05 13.14
N CYS A 185 10.20 -13.19 12.21
CA CYS A 185 10.07 -13.49 10.79
C CYS A 185 11.21 -12.85 9.98
N SER A 186 11.44 -13.34 8.74
CA SER A 186 12.48 -12.81 7.84
C SER A 186 12.21 -11.39 7.34
N SER A 187 10.95 -10.98 7.33
CA SER A 187 10.49 -9.63 7.01
C SER A 187 9.09 -9.41 7.58
N PHE A 188 8.63 -8.17 7.57
CA PHE A 188 7.25 -7.85 7.92
C PHE A 188 6.25 -8.50 6.93
N ASN A 189 6.60 -8.63 5.65
CA ASN A 189 5.77 -9.35 4.68
C ASN A 189 5.65 -10.84 5.01
N ALA A 190 6.73 -11.46 5.46
CA ALA A 190 6.70 -12.85 5.92
C ALA A 190 5.83 -13.01 7.17
N PHE A 191 5.87 -12.04 8.09
CA PHE A 191 4.97 -11.98 9.23
C PHE A 191 3.51 -11.85 8.80
N VAL A 192 3.17 -10.93 7.91
CA VAL A 192 1.79 -10.78 7.39
C VAL A 192 1.29 -12.08 6.75
N ARG A 193 2.10 -12.73 5.90
CA ARG A 193 1.74 -14.03 5.30
C ARG A 193 1.52 -15.12 6.35
N LYS A 194 2.30 -15.12 7.45
CA LYS A 194 2.10 -16.03 8.58
C LYS A 194 0.74 -15.79 9.25
N GLN A 195 0.37 -14.52 9.45
CA GLN A 195 -0.90 -14.15 10.08
C GLN A 195 -2.12 -14.47 9.19
N ILE A 196 -2.03 -14.22 7.88
CA ILE A 196 -3.04 -14.64 6.90
C ILE A 196 -3.24 -16.16 6.95
N LYS A 197 -2.14 -16.94 6.93
CA LYS A 197 -2.22 -18.41 7.00
C LYS A 197 -2.85 -18.90 8.31
N ALA A 198 -2.69 -18.16 9.39
CA ALA A 198 -3.29 -18.47 10.69
C ALA A 198 -4.76 -18.05 10.80
N GLY A 199 -5.33 -17.35 9.81
CA GLY A 199 -6.69 -16.83 9.85
C GLY A 199 -6.88 -15.58 10.72
N ASN A 200 -5.78 -14.88 11.05
CA ASN A 200 -5.80 -13.68 11.89
C ASN A 200 -6.03 -12.37 11.09
N LEU A 201 -5.94 -12.45 9.76
CA LEU A 201 -6.28 -11.36 8.83
C LEU A 201 -7.41 -11.77 7.89
#